data_AF-A0A8I1QF12-F1
#
_entry.id   AF-A0A8I1QF12-F1
#
_cell.length_a   1.000
_cell.length_b   1.000
_cell.length_c   1.000
_cell.angle_alpha   90.00
_cell.angle_beta   90.00
_cell.angle_gamma   90.00
#
_symmetry.space_group_name_H-M   'P 1'
#
loop_
_entity.id
_entity.type
_entity.pdbx_description
1 polymer ?
#
loop_
_entity_poly.entity_id
_entity_poly.type
_entity_poly.pdbx_seq_one_letter_code
_entity_poly.pdbx_strand_id
1 'polypeptide(L)' 'MSKTLAAEIATRTLEVINPANRTVALAATLRRHGFEPNAAGLPAAPADRTELTAWLLATYAPRD' A
#
# COMPACT_ATOMS: atom_id res chain seq x y z
N MET A 1 10.35 -2.29 5.47
CA MET A 1 10.02 -1.78 4.12
C MET A 1 10.84 -0.53 3.80
N SER A 2 11.39 -0.41 2.59
CA SER A 2 12.16 0.77 2.16
C SER A 2 11.27 1.84 1.51
N LYS A 3 11.76 3.09 1.43
CA LYS A 3 11.07 4.20 0.75
C LYS A 3 10.79 3.93 -0.74
N THR A 4 11.75 3.30 -1.43
CA THR A 4 11.61 2.94 -2.85
C THR A 4 10.48 1.92 -3.05
N LEU A 5 10.46 0.87 -2.23
CA LEU A 5 9.40 -0.14 -2.30
C LEU A 5 8.02 0.46 -1.98
N ALA A 6 7.96 1.39 -1.02
CA ALA A 6 6.71 2.10 -0.70
C ALA A 6 6.16 2.91 -1.87
N ALA A 7 7.03 3.66 -2.55
CA ALA A 7 6.63 4.43 -3.72
C ALA A 7 6.19 3.52 -4.87
N GLU A 8 6.85 2.38 -5.09
CA GLU A 8 6.47 1.40 -6.11
C GLU A 8 5.08 0.79 -5.85
N ILE A 9 4.85 0.30 -4.63
CA ILE A 9 3.55 -0.29 -4.24
C ILE A 9 2.44 0.75 -4.33
N ALA A 10 2.68 1.99 -3.88
CA ALA A 10 1.71 3.07 -3.97
C ALA A 10 1.35 3.40 -5.42
N THR A 11 2.36 3.48 -6.30
CA THR A 11 2.16 3.76 -7.73
C THR A 11 1.32 2.66 -8.39
N ARG A 12 1.70 1.39 -8.24
CA ARG A 12 0.92 0.26 -8.80
C ARG A 12 -0.50 0.18 -8.27
N THR A 13 -0.72 0.56 -7.01
CA THR A 13 -2.06 0.60 -6.41
C THR A 13 -2.93 1.66 -7.08
N LEU A 14 -2.38 2.84 -7.37
CA LEU A 14 -3.13 3.95 -7.96
C LEU A 14 -3.35 3.82 -9.48
N GLU A 15 -2.56 3.00 -10.16
CA GLU A 15 -2.79 2.60 -11.57
C GLU A 15 -4.08 1.79 -11.75
N VAL A 16 -4.64 1.21 -10.68
CA VAL A 16 -5.94 0.53 -10.75
C VAL A 16 -7.04 1.56 -11.00
N ILE A 17 -7.66 1.45 -12.19
CA ILE A 17 -8.64 2.40 -12.71
C ILE A 17 -9.89 2.51 -11.83
N ASN A 18 -10.43 1.38 -11.37
CA ASN A 18 -11.58 1.39 -10.46
C ASN A 18 -11.11 1.64 -9.01
N PRO A 19 -11.43 2.79 -8.39
CA PRO A 19 -10.97 3.11 -7.04
C PRO A 19 -11.44 2.10 -5.98
N ALA A 20 -12.61 1.48 -6.18
CA ALA A 20 -13.13 0.45 -5.28
C ALA A 20 -12.23 -0.80 -5.20
N ASN A 21 -11.46 -1.07 -6.25
CA ASN A 21 -10.57 -2.23 -6.32
C ASN A 21 -9.17 -1.94 -5.77
N ARG A 22 -8.82 -0.68 -5.50
CA ARG A 22 -7.45 -0.29 -5.07
C ARG A 22 -7.05 -0.91 -3.75
N THR A 23 -7.97 -0.98 -2.78
CA THR A 23 -7.68 -1.63 -1.48
C THR A 23 -7.38 -3.12 -1.65
N VAL A 24 -8.10 -3.80 -2.55
CA VAL A 24 -7.85 -5.22 -2.87
C VAL A 24 -6.50 -5.39 -3.57
N ALA A 25 -6.20 -4.53 -4.54
CA ALA A 25 -4.92 -4.55 -5.27
C ALA A 25 -3.71 -4.24 -4.35
N LEU A 26 -3.88 -3.30 -3.42
CA LEU A 26 -2.89 -3.00 -2.39
C LEU A 26 -2.61 -4.24 -1.53
N ALA A 27 -3.66 -4.88 -1.02
CA ALA A 27 -3.53 -6.10 -0.20
C ALA A 27 -2.83 -7.23 -0.98
N ALA A 28 -3.19 -7.43 -2.24
CA ALA A 28 -2.55 -8.44 -3.10
C ALA A 28 -1.07 -8.13 -3.35
N THR A 29 -0.73 -6.86 -3.61
CA THR A 29 0.64 -6.41 -3.84
C THR A 29 1.49 -6.58 -2.59
N LEU A 30 0.99 -6.21 -1.42
CA LEU A 30 1.66 -6.40 -0.14
C LEU A 30 1.99 -7.87 0.13
N ARG A 31 1.03 -8.78 -0.10
CA ARG A 31 1.24 -10.23 0.04
C ARG A 31 2.32 -10.76 -0.90
N ARG A 32 2.38 -10.27 -2.14
CA ARG A 32 3.44 -10.64 -3.11
C ARG A 32 4.84 -10.23 -2.66
N HIS A 33 4.95 -9.16 -1.86
CA HIS A 33 6.20 -8.72 -1.27
C HIS A 33 6.47 -9.31 0.12
N GLY A 34 5.67 -10.28 0.58
CA GLY A 34 5.86 -10.98 1.85
C GLY A 34 5.30 -10.24 3.07
N PHE A 35 4.49 -9.19 2.87
CA PHE A 35 3.79 -8.52 3.97
C PHE A 35 2.43 -9.18 4.22
N GLU A 36 2.03 -9.27 5.49
CA GLU A 36 0.69 -9.69 5.88
C GLU A 36 -0.20 -8.46 6.16
N PRO A 37 -1.02 -8.01 5.19
CA PRO A 37 -1.89 -6.87 5.41
C PRO A 37 -3.05 -7.22 6.34
N ASN A 38 -3.21 -6.46 7.41
CA ASN A 38 -4.42 -6.51 8.22
C ASN A 38 -5.58 -5.89 7.43
N ALA A 39 -6.58 -6.70 7.04
CA ALA A 39 -7.71 -6.26 6.25
C ALA A 39 -8.50 -5.10 6.91
N ALA A 40 -8.56 -5.05 8.24
CA ALA A 40 -9.24 -3.99 8.97
C ALA A 40 -8.46 -2.67 9.02
N GLY A 41 -7.14 -2.71 8.77
CA GLY A 41 -6.26 -1.54 8.83
C GLY A 41 -5.86 -0.97 7.47
N LEU A 42 -6.35 -1.55 6.37
CA LEU A 42 -6.04 -1.06 5.03
C LEU A 42 -6.78 0.25 4.72
N PRO A 43 -6.14 1.20 4.02
CA PRO A 43 -6.81 2.40 3.56
C PRO A 43 -7.95 2.05 2.60
N ALA A 44 -9.13 2.62 2.84
CA ALA A 44 -10.28 2.50 1.95
C ALA A 44 -10.07 3.41 0.73
N ALA A 45 -10.07 2.83 -0.47
CA ALA A 45 -9.96 3.53 -1.75
C ALA A 45 -8.82 4.58 -1.78
N PRO A 46 -7.55 4.19 -1.62
CA PRO A 46 -6.44 5.13 -1.65
C PRO A 46 -6.44 5.94 -2.95
N ALA A 47 -6.24 7.25 -2.83
CA ALA A 47 -6.32 8.20 -3.93
C ALA A 47 -5.06 9.07 -4.08
N ASP A 48 -4.32 9.29 -3.00
CA ASP A 48 -3.09 10.09 -3.01
C ASP A 48 -1.84 9.21 -2.85
N ARG A 49 -0.84 9.44 -3.70
CA ARG A 49 0.40 8.66 -3.72
C ARG A 49 1.26 8.95 -2.49
N THR A 50 1.35 10.22 -2.08
CA THR A 50 2.18 10.67 -0.98
C THR A 50 1.63 10.13 0.34
N GLU A 51 0.32 10.24 0.56
CA GLU A 51 -0.37 9.70 1.74
C GLU A 51 -0.23 8.19 1.82
N LEU A 52 -0.46 7.47 0.70
CA LEU A 52 -0.31 6.01 0.68
C LEU A 52 1.13 5.58 0.94
N THR A 53 2.12 6.29 0.37
CA THR A 53 3.54 6.01 0.63
C THR A 53 3.90 6.23 2.10
N ALA A 54 3.42 7.32 2.69
CA ALA A 54 3.64 7.62 4.11
C ALA A 54 3.01 6.55 5.02
N TRP A 55 1.77 6.14 4.72
CA TRP A 55 1.10 5.06 5.44
C TRP A 55 1.85 3.73 5.34
N LEU A 56 2.33 3.36 4.15
CA LEU A 56 3.10 2.13 3.93
C LEU A 56 4.39 2.12 4.77
N LEU A 57 5.10 3.24 4.83
CA LEU A 57 6.30 3.36 5.64
C LEU A 57 5.98 3.30 7.13
N ALA A 58 4.97 4.03 7.59
CA ALA A 58 4.57 4.01 9.00
C ALA A 58 4.11 2.61 9.47
N THR A 59 3.55 1.82 8.56
CA THR A 59 2.98 0.49 8.87
C THR A 59 4.01 -0.63 8.76
N TYR A 60 4.88 -0.61 7.75
CA TYR A 60 5.75 -1.75 7.40
C TYR A 60 7.25 -1.43 7.41
N ALA A 61 7.68 -0.20 7.70
CA ALA A 61 9.08 0.06 7.99
C ALA A 61 9.46 -0.58 9.35
N PRO A 62 10.66 -1.18 9.47
CA PRO A 62 11.15 -1.61 10.77
C PRO A 62 11.15 -0.41 11.73
N ARG A 63 10.63 -0.63 12.95
CA ARG A 63 10.81 0.30 14.05
C ARG A 63 12.16 -0.02 14.68
N ASP A 64 13.05 0.97 14.71
CA ASP A 64 14.29 0.92 15.48
C ASP A 64 13.96 0.84 16.98
#